data_AF-A0AAP2Z4L5-F1
#
_entry.id   AF-A0AAP2Z4L5-F1
#
_cell.length_a   1.000
_cell.length_b   1.000
_cell.length_c   1.000
_cell.angle_alpha   90.00
_cell.angle_beta   90.00
_cell.angle_gamma   90.00
#
_symmetry.space_group_name_H-M   'P 1'
#
loop_
_entity.id
_entity.type
_entity.pdbx_description
1 polymer ?
#
loop_
_entity_poly.entity_id
_entity_poly.type
_entity_poly.pdbx_seq_one_letter_code
_entity_poly.pdbx_strand_id
1 'polypeptide(L)' 'METCPVCGEELYENRDEKIVTLYQGQNYHFCSTDHRDEFEERPGEYT' A
#
# COMPACT_ATOMS: atom_id res chain seq x y z
N MET A 1 7.98 -5.89 9.97
CA MET A 1 8.27 -5.71 8.53
C MET A 1 6.94 -5.77 7.82
N GLU A 2 6.52 -4.65 7.25
CA GLU A 2 5.29 -4.58 6.46
C GLU A 2 5.59 -5.04 5.02
N THR A 3 4.59 -5.52 4.30
CA THR A 3 4.75 -5.98 2.91
C THR A 3 3.78 -5.22 2.03
N CYS A 4 4.18 -4.93 0.79
CA CYS A 4 3.28 -4.30 -0.16
C CYS A 4 2.12 -5.27 -0.46
N PRO A 5 0.85 -4.87 -0.28
CA PRO A 5 -0.28 -5.76 -0.52
C PRO A 5 -0.43 -6.14 -2.00
N VAL A 6 0.13 -5.34 -2.92
CA VAL A 6 0.09 -5.58 -4.36
C VAL A 6 1.16 -6.58 -4.82
N CYS A 7 2.44 -6.33 -4.50
CA CYS A 7 3.55 -7.14 -5.02
C CYS A 7 4.20 -8.08 -3.98
N GLY A 8 3.86 -7.96 -2.70
CA GLY A 8 4.45 -8.74 -1.61
C GLY A 8 5.88 -8.35 -1.22
N GLU A 9 6.46 -7.30 -1.81
CA GLU A 9 7.80 -6.85 -1.45
C GLU A 9 7.86 -6.27 -0.04
N GLU A 10 8.97 -6.52 0.66
CA GLU A 10 9.21 -5.97 1.99
C GLU A 10 9.33 -4.45 1.95
N LEU A 11 8.61 -3.80 2.86
CA LEU A 11 8.62 -2.36 3.01
C LEU A 11 9.65 -1.95 4.08
N TYR A 12 10.62 -1.13 3.68
CA TYR A 12 11.52 -0.41 4.58
C TYR A 12 10.79 0.73 5.32
N GLU A 13 11.22 1.00 6.55
CA GLU A 13 10.68 2.06 7.42
C GLU A 13 10.90 3.48 6.86
N ASN A 14 10.11 4.46 7.29
CA ASN A 14 10.05 5.85 6.77
C ASN A 14 9.54 5.97 5.32
N ARG A 15 8.28 5.56 5.08
CA ARG A 15 7.61 5.76 3.79
C ARG A 15 7.16 7.22 3.60
N ASP A 16 7.23 7.69 2.36
CA ASP A 16 6.64 8.95 1.93
C ASP A 16 5.10 8.87 2.03
N GLU A 17 4.44 9.95 2.45
CA GLU A 17 2.97 9.99 2.56
C GLU A 17 2.27 9.72 1.21
N LYS A 18 2.96 9.92 0.09
CA LYS A 18 2.42 9.63 -1.25
C LYS A 18 2.26 8.15 -1.54
N ILE A 19 2.91 7.25 -0.80
CA ILE A 19 2.81 5.79 -1.00
C ILE A 19 2.08 5.12 0.17
N VAL A 20 1.14 5.85 0.78
CA VAL A 20 0.26 5.40 1.84
C VAL A 20 -1.18 5.75 1.46
N THR A 21 -2.14 4.89 1.76
CA THR A 21 -3.59 5.21 1.66
C THR A 21 -4.35 4.72 2.87
N LEU A 22 -5.46 5.37 3.20
CA LEU A 22 -6.35 4.99 4.30
C LEU A 22 -7.51 4.18 3.75
N TYR A 23 -7.57 2.90 4.10
CA TYR A 23 -8.66 2.01 3.70
C TYR A 23 -9.24 1.29 4.92
N GLN A 24 -10.58 1.34 5.07
CA GLN A 24 -11.30 0.75 6.21
C GLN A 24 -10.79 1.17 7.61
N GLY A 25 -10.23 2.37 7.73
CA GLY A 25 -9.67 2.88 8.99
C GLY A 25 -8.25 2.39 9.30
N GLN A 26 -7.61 1.70 8.37
CA GLN A 26 -6.21 1.28 8.45
C GLN A 26 -5.37 1.94 7.35
N ASN A 27 -4.16 2.39 7.70
CA ASN A 27 -3.19 2.85 6.71
C ASN A 27 -2.55 1.64 6.03
N TYR A 28 -2.58 1.62 4.70
CA TYR A 28 -1.89 0.65 3.87
C TYR A 28 -0.67 1.33 3.25
N HIS A 29 0.47 0.66 3.33
CA HIS A 29 1.74 1.13 2.83
C HIS A 29 2.13 0.40 1.54
N PHE A 30 2.72 1.13 0.60
CA PHE A 30 3.09 0.61 -0.72
C PHE A 30 4.57 0.85 -0.99
N CYS A 31 5.13 0.13 -1.97
CA CYS A 31 6.51 0.38 -2.43
C CYS A 31 6.59 1.45 -3.53
N SER A 32 5.47 1.78 -4.17
CA SER A 32 5.37 2.78 -5.23
C SER A 32 3.99 3.45 -5.21
N THR A 33 3.88 4.60 -5.87
CA THR A 33 2.59 5.27 -6.09
C THR A 33 1.67 4.44 -6.97
N ASP A 34 2.21 3.74 -7.98
CA ASP A 34 1.43 2.87 -8.86
C ASP A 34 0.74 1.73 -8.09
N HIS A 35 1.41 1.11 -7.11
CA HIS A 35 0.77 0.08 -6.29
C HIS A 35 -0.27 0.65 -5.32
N ARG A 36 -0.08 1.88 -4.83
CA ARG A 36 -1.13 2.57 -4.08
C ARG A 36 -2.34 2.80 -4.98
N ASP A 37 -2.14 3.33 -6.17
CA ASP A 37 -3.20 3.65 -7.13
C ASP A 37 -3.97 2.39 -7.53
N GLU A 38 -3.27 1.29 -7.83
CA GLU A 38 -3.88 -0.01 -8.14
C GLU A 38 -4.73 -0.54 -6.97
N PHE A 39 -4.23 -0.40 -5.74
CA PHE A 39 -4.99 -0.76 -4.55
C PHE A 39 -6.21 0.15 -4.33
N GLU A 40 -6.12 1.46 -4.60
CA GLU A 40 -7.25 2.38 -4.49
C GLU A 40 -8.33 2.09 -5.55
N GLU A 41 -7.94 1.66 -6.74
CA GLU A 41 -8.87 1.25 -7.81
C GLU A 41 -9.57 -0.07 -7.49
N ARG A 42 -8.87 -1.03 -6.86
CA ARG A 42 -9.38 -2.39 -6.63
C ARG A 42 -9.03 -2.94 -5.24
N PRO A 43 -9.39 -2.27 -4.14
CA PRO A 43 -8.90 -2.65 -2.82
C PRO A 43 -9.37 -4.04 -2.40
N GLY A 44 -10.57 -4.46 -2.83
CA GLY A 44 -11.14 -5.78 -2.51
C GLY A 44 -10.40 -6.98 -3.12
N GLU A 45 -9.43 -6.77 -4.03
CA GLU A 45 -8.59 -7.84 -4.56
C GLU A 45 -7.31 -8.06 -3.75
N TYR A 46 -6.96 -7.10 -2.88
CA TYR A 46 -5.71 -7.09 -2.11
C TYR A 46 -5.92 -7.12 -0.58
N THR A 47 -7.18 -7.13 -0.12
CA THR A 47 -7.57 -7.14 1.31
C THR A 47 -8.03 -8.49 1.79
#